data_AF-A0A3M1KRG8-F1
#
_entry.id   AF-A0A3M1KRG8-F1
#
_cell.length_a   1.000
_cell.length_b   1.000
_cell.length_c   1.000
_cell.angle_alpha   90.00
_cell.angle_beta   90.00
_cell.angle_gamma   90.00
#
_symmetry.space_group_name_H-M   'P 1'
#
loop_
_entity.id
_entity.type
_entity.pdbx_description
1 polymer ?
#
loop_
_entity_poly.entity_id
_entity_poly.type
_entity_poly.pdbx_seq_one_letter_code
_entity_poly.pdbx_strand_id
1 'polypeptide(L)' 'PGHDRRYAIDATKIKQELGWTPKETLESGLRSTVNWYLNNRAWWQPLLSSEYQSYYQKVYQMS' A
#
# COMPACT_ATOMS: atom_id res chain seq x y z
N PRO A 1 -17.86 9.06 -6.26
CA PRO A 1 -16.42 8.76 -6.12
C PRO A 1 -16.06 7.53 -6.97
N GLY A 2 -15.36 7.76 -8.09
CA GLY A 2 -15.02 6.75 -9.08
C GLY A 2 -13.60 6.24 -8.86
N HIS A 3 -13.48 5.03 -8.34
CA HIS A 3 -12.24 4.27 -8.47
C HIS A 3 -12.35 3.41 -9.72
N ASP A 4 -11.31 3.42 -10.56
CA ASP A 4 -11.22 2.46 -11.64
C ASP A 4 -11.32 1.05 -11.04
N ARG A 5 -12.11 0.20 -11.69
CA ARG A 5 -12.46 -1.11 -11.15
C ARG A 5 -11.32 -2.12 -11.25
N ARG A 6 -10.36 -1.88 -12.14
CA ARG A 6 -9.30 -2.83 -12.44
C ARG A 6 -8.06 -2.14 -12.98
N TYR A 7 -6.93 -2.45 -12.34
CA TYR A 7 -5.60 -2.25 -12.88
C TYR A 7 -4.92 -3.61 -13.03
N ALA A 8 -4.23 -3.81 -14.15
CA ALA A 8 -3.40 -4.99 -14.40
C ALA A 8 -2.20 -4.55 -15.25
N ILE A 9 -1.00 -5.00 -14.87
CA ILE A 9 0.26 -4.68 -15.54
C ILE A 9 0.83 -5.96 -16.15
N ASP A 10 1.25 -5.88 -17.41
CA ASP A 10 2.07 -6.91 -18.05
C ASP A 10 3.56 -6.56 -17.88
N ALA A 11 4.28 -7.37 -17.10
CA ALA A 11 5.72 -7.20 -16.83
C ALA A 11 6.62 -8.05 -17.75
N THR A 12 6.10 -8.56 -18.87
CA THR A 12 6.85 -9.45 -19.77
C THR A 12 8.11 -8.78 -20.32
N LYS A 13 8.04 -7.50 -20.73
CA LYS A 13 9.17 -6.77 -21.31
C LYS A 13 10.38 -6.70 -20.37
N ILE A 14 10.17 -6.24 -19.14
CA ILE A 14 11.26 -6.10 -18.16
C ILE A 14 11.84 -7.46 -17.75
N LYS A 15 11.01 -8.51 -17.71
CA LYS A 15 11.46 -9.87 -17.45
C LYS A 15 12.38 -10.40 -18.56
N GLN A 16 12.02 -10.15 -19.82
CA GLN A 16 12.78 -10.64 -20.98
C GLN A 16 14.06 -9.82 -21.21
N GLU A 17 13.97 -8.50 -21.16
CA GLU A 17 15.09 -7.62 -21.53
C GLU A 17 16.12 -7.47 -20.41
N LEU A 18 15.67 -7.49 -19.14
CA LEU A 18 16.53 -7.23 -17.99
C LEU A 18 16.63 -8.42 -17.03
N GLY A 19 15.96 -9.53 -17.31
CA GLY A 19 15.94 -10.70 -16.42
C GLY A 19 15.25 -10.45 -15.09
N TRP A 20 14.49 -9.35 -14.95
CA TRP A 20 13.87 -8.99 -13.67
C TRP A 20 12.76 -9.96 -13.31
N THR A 21 12.75 -10.38 -12.04
CA THR A 21 11.64 -11.10 -11.42
C THR A 21 11.41 -10.57 -10.01
N PRO A 22 10.15 -10.53 -9.53
CA PRO A 22 9.87 -10.12 -8.16
C PRO A 22 10.49 -11.13 -7.19
N LYS A 23 11.17 -10.62 -6.16
CA LYS A 23 11.71 -11.46 -5.08
C LYS A 23 10.65 -11.90 -4.08
N GLU A 24 9.56 -11.14 -4.00
CA GLU A 24 8.46 -11.36 -3.07
C GLU A 24 7.21 -11.84 -3.80
N THR A 25 6.49 -12.75 -3.16
CA THR A 25 5.10 -13.05 -3.50
C THR A 25 4.17 -12.04 -2.83
N LEU A 26 2.90 -12.00 -3.24
CA LEU A 26 1.91 -11.18 -2.54
C LEU A 26 1.79 -11.58 -1.05
N GLU A 27 1.76 -12.88 -0.75
CA GLU A 27 1.62 -13.37 0.62
C GLU A 27 2.81 -12.97 1.49
N SER A 28 4.04 -13.23 1.02
CA SER A 28 5.25 -12.91 1.76
C SER A 28 5.42 -11.39 1.94
N GLY A 29 5.12 -10.61 0.91
CA GLY A 29 5.13 -9.15 0.97
C GLY A 29 4.11 -8.60 1.97
N LEU A 30 2.87 -9.10 1.98
CA LEU A 30 1.84 -8.67 2.94
C LEU A 30 2.23 -9.04 4.37
N ARG A 31 2.74 -10.25 4.61
CA ARG A 31 3.21 -10.70 5.93
C ARG A 31 4.32 -9.78 6.45
N SER A 32 5.32 -9.50 5.62
CA SER A 32 6.43 -8.61 5.96
C SER A 32 5.95 -7.18 6.21
N THR A 33 4.98 -6.70 5.43
CA THR A 33 4.40 -5.37 5.59
C THR A 33 3.69 -5.25 6.95
N VAL A 34 2.83 -6.20 7.32
CA VAL A 34 2.16 -6.21 8.63
C VAL A 34 3.17 -6.24 9.77
N ASN A 35 4.17 -7.12 9.68
CA ASN A 35 5.23 -7.20 10.68
C ASN A 35 6.00 -5.88 10.82
N TRP A 36 6.25 -5.20 9.70
CA TRP A 36 6.90 -3.90 9.72
C TRP A 36 6.06 -2.86 10.47
N TYR A 37 4.75 -2.75 10.22
CA TYR A 37 3.89 -1.82 10.94
C TYR A 37 3.81 -2.13 12.44
N LEU A 38 3.77 -3.40 12.82
CA LEU A 38 3.75 -3.80 14.24
C LEU A 38 5.03 -3.37 14.97
N ASN A 39 6.18 -3.48 14.29
CA ASN A 39 7.50 -3.20 14.87
C ASN A 39 7.92 -1.72 14.76
N ASN A 40 7.26 -0.91 13.93
CA ASN A 40 7.65 0.48 13.66
C ASN A 40 6.59 1.49 14.13
N ARG A 41 6.01 1.28 15.32
CA ARG A 41 4.96 2.17 15.86
C ARG A 41 5.39 3.62 15.98
N ALA A 42 6.61 3.86 16.46
CA ALA A 42 7.16 5.21 16.59
C ALA A 42 7.21 5.97 15.26
N TRP A 43 7.27 5.25 14.13
CA TRP A 43 7.29 5.85 12.80
C TRP A 43 5.90 6.31 12.35
N TRP A 44 4.87 5.45 12.45
CA TRP A 44 3.53 5.80 11.93
C TRP A 44 2.64 6.50 12.94
N GLN A 45 2.83 6.31 14.25
CA GLN A 45 1.95 6.92 15.26
C GLN A 45 1.86 8.45 15.15
N PRO A 46 2.96 9.20 14.91
CA PRO A 46 2.90 10.64 14.73
C PRO A 46 2.13 11.07 13.47
N LEU A 47 1.99 10.19 12.47
CA LEU A 47 1.26 10.48 11.22
C LEU A 47 -0.26 10.49 11.41
N LEU A 48 -0.77 9.93 12.51
CA LEU A 48 -2.20 9.90 12.83
C LEU A 48 -2.69 11.20 13.49
N SER A 49 -2.17 12.34 13.02
CA SER A 49 -2.47 13.66 13.57
C SER A 49 -3.95 14.04 13.47
N SER A 50 -4.34 15.09 14.17
CA SER A 50 -5.69 15.69 14.12
C SER A 50 -6.12 16.04 12.69
N GLU A 51 -5.17 16.44 11.84
CA GLU A 51 -5.40 16.80 10.44
C GLU A 51 -5.70 15.55 9.61
N TYR A 52 -4.98 14.45 9.85
CA TYR A 52 -5.27 13.16 9.20
C TYR A 52 -6.67 12.65 9.59
N GLN A 53 -7.04 12.77 10.87
CA GLN A 53 -8.36 12.38 11.35
C GLN A 53 -9.47 13.24 10.72
N SER A 54 -9.26 14.56 10.64
CA SER A 54 -10.19 15.49 10.00
C SER A 54 -10.39 15.19 8.51
N TYR A 55 -9.31 14.88 7.78
CA TYR A 55 -9.40 14.44 6.39
C TYR A 55 -10.19 13.12 6.26
N TYR A 56 -9.91 12.15 7.12
CA TYR A 56 -10.60 10.86 7.11
C TYR A 56 -12.10 11.02 7.33
N GLN A 57 -12.53 11.86 8.28
CA GLN A 57 -13.94 12.17 8.51
C GLN A 57 -14.58 12.83 7.28
N LYS A 58 -13.91 13.82 6.67
CA LYS A 58 -14.42 14.49 5.47
C LYS A 58 -14.65 13.54 4.29
N VAL A 59 -13.76 12.57 4.10
CA VAL A 59 -13.80 11.65 2.95
C VAL A 59 -14.71 10.45 3.19
N TYR A 60 -14.82 9.96 4.43
CA TYR A 60 -15.49 8.69 4.74
C TYR A 60 -16.71 8.81 5.67
N GLN A 61 -16.94 9.93 6.37
CA GLN A 61 -18.13 10.17 7.21
C GLN A 61 -19.19 11.07 6.55
N MET A 62 -18.98 11.54 5.31
CA MET A 62 -20.09 12.03 4.48
C MET A 62 -20.82 10.82 3.88
N SER A 63 -21.54 10.10 4.73
CA SER A 63 -22.58 9.14 4.40
C SER A 63 -23.88 9.58 5.06
#